data_AF-A0A350CJY1-F1
#
_entry.id   AF-A0A350CJY1-F1
#
_cell.length_a   1.000
_cell.length_b   1.000
_cell.length_c   1.000
_cell.angle_alpha   90.00
_cell.angle_beta   90.00
_cell.angle_gamma   90.00
#
_symmetry.space_group_name_H-M   'P 1'
#
loop_
_entity.id
_entity.type
_entity.pdbx_description
1 polymer ?
#
loop_
_entity_poly.entity_id
_entity_poly.type
_entity_poly.pdbx_seq_one_letter_code
_entity_poly.pdbx_strand_id
1 'polypeptide(L)' 'ESVRNGQRITTMTSGQSRLPCAPSVFKFARHGEQGAWISELLPNIASIVDDLCIVKTMNTEAINHDPA' A
#
# COMPACT_ATOMS: atom_id res chain seq x y z
N GLU A 1 -14.30 -1.25 12.88
CA GLU A 1 -14.61 -2.56 12.27
C GLU A 1 -14.33 -2.67 10.78
N SER A 2 -14.90 -1.86 9.86
CA SER A 2 -14.64 -2.05 8.41
C SER A 2 -13.16 -1.96 7.97
N VAL A 3 -12.36 -1.13 8.66
CA VAL A 3 -10.91 -0.96 8.38
C VAL A 3 -10.06 -1.94 9.19
N ARG A 4 -10.41 -2.16 10.47
CA ARG A 4 -9.62 -2.99 11.39
C ARG A 4 -9.91 -4.49 11.26
N ASN A 5 -11.11 -4.87 10.83
CA ASN A 5 -11.58 -6.25 10.60
C ASN A 5 -11.10 -7.30 11.64
N GLY A 6 -11.11 -6.96 12.94
CA GLY A 6 -10.65 -7.84 14.02
C GLY A 6 -9.13 -7.92 14.25
N GLN A 7 -8.32 -7.13 13.56
CA GLN A 7 -6.86 -7.06 13.77
C GLN A 7 -6.48 -6.58 15.17
N ARG A 8 -5.37 -7.12 15.69
CA ARG A 8 -4.81 -6.74 16.99
C ARG A 8 -4.27 -5.31 16.95
N ILE A 9 -4.65 -4.50 17.93
CA ILE A 9 -4.19 -3.11 18.05
C ILE A 9 -2.98 -3.07 18.98
N THR A 10 -1.94 -2.36 18.59
CA THR A 10 -0.77 -2.16 19.45
C THR A 10 -1.11 -1.25 20.63
N THR A 11 -0.36 -1.35 21.72
CA THR A 11 -0.52 -0.44 22.87
C THR A 11 -0.25 1.03 22.50
N MET A 12 0.49 1.29 21.42
CA MET A 12 0.82 2.64 20.97
C MET A 12 -0.35 3.36 20.28
N THR A 13 -1.31 2.61 19.71
CA THR A 13 -2.45 3.17 18.95
C THR A 13 -3.82 2.87 19.58
N SER A 14 -3.88 2.06 20.66
CA SER A 14 -5.13 1.66 21.32
C SER A 14 -5.92 2.81 21.95
N GLY A 15 -5.24 3.89 22.37
CA GLY A 15 -5.86 5.08 22.97
C GLY A 15 -6.18 6.20 21.97
N GLN A 16 -5.89 6.04 20.68
CA GLN A 16 -6.13 7.08 19.69
C GLN A 16 -7.63 7.19 19.35
N SER A 17 -8.19 8.39 19.51
CA SER A 17 -9.59 8.69 19.17
C SER A 17 -9.88 8.62 17.67
N ARG A 18 -8.83 8.70 16.84
CA ARG A 18 -8.89 8.57 15.38
C ARG A 18 -7.65 7.83 14.87
N LEU A 19 -7.85 6.95 13.90
CA LEU A 19 -6.78 6.33 13.12
C LEU A 19 -6.71 6.92 11.72
N PRO A 20 -6.01 8.03 11.50
CA PRO A 20 -5.76 8.53 10.14
C PRO A 20 -4.89 7.55 9.36
N CYS A 21 -5.37 7.09 8.20
CA CYS A 21 -4.48 6.55 7.17
C CYS A 21 -3.82 7.75 6.47
N ALA A 22 -2.51 7.89 6.62
CA ALA A 22 -1.76 8.94 5.97
C ALA A 22 -1.58 8.57 4.49
N PRO A 23 -1.96 9.43 3.53
CA PRO A 23 -1.75 9.14 2.14
C PRO A 23 -0.25 9.11 1.83
N SER A 24 0.11 8.38 0.77
CA SER A 24 1.46 8.49 0.19
C SER A 24 1.76 9.95 -0.16
N VAL A 25 2.98 10.40 0.16
CA VAL A 25 3.49 11.70 -0.28
C VAL A 25 3.88 11.71 -1.77
N PHE A 26 4.07 10.54 -2.36
CA PHE A 26 4.40 10.35 -3.77
C PHE A 26 3.15 10.11 -4.60
N LYS A 27 3.19 10.59 -5.84
CA LYS A 27 2.13 10.36 -6.81
C LYS A 27 2.25 8.97 -7.43
N PHE A 28 1.10 8.42 -7.76
CA PHE A 28 0.96 7.18 -8.53
C PHE A 28 0.12 7.47 -9.76
N ALA A 29 0.44 6.82 -10.87
CA ALA A 29 -0.33 6.87 -12.10
C ALA A 29 -0.45 5.46 -12.70
N ARG A 30 -1.43 5.28 -13.58
CA ARG A 30 -1.60 4.02 -14.32
C ARG A 30 -0.71 4.04 -15.55
N HIS A 31 0.08 3.00 -15.74
CA HIS A 31 1.00 2.83 -16.86
C HIS A 31 0.76 1.48 -17.54
N GLY A 32 1.18 1.39 -18.81
CA GLY A 32 1.02 0.22 -19.64
C GLY A 32 -0.43 -0.03 -20.08
N GLU A 33 -0.60 -0.97 -20.99
CA GLU A 33 -1.91 -1.42 -21.48
C GLU A 33 -2.74 -2.05 -20.37
N GLN A 34 -2.08 -2.72 -19.42
CA GLN A 34 -2.76 -3.35 -18.28
C GLN A 34 -3.10 -2.36 -17.16
N GLY A 35 -2.66 -1.10 -17.27
CA GLY A 35 -2.99 -0.02 -16.34
C GLY A 35 -2.51 -0.29 -14.92
N ALA A 36 -1.27 -0.77 -14.78
CA ALA A 36 -0.61 -1.00 -13.50
C ALA A 36 -0.31 0.34 -12.81
N TRP A 37 -0.56 0.43 -11.50
CA TRP A 37 -0.24 1.62 -10.71
C TRP A 37 1.24 1.62 -10.35
N ILE A 38 1.98 2.63 -10.82
CA ILE A 38 3.42 2.79 -10.55
C ILE A 38 3.65 4.19 -9.97
N SER A 39 4.59 4.28 -9.03
CA SER A 39 4.99 5.55 -8.41
C SER A 39 5.80 6.41 -9.39
N GLU A 40 5.67 7.73 -9.26
CA GLU A 40 6.53 8.69 -9.97
C GLU A 40 8.04 8.49 -9.72
N LEU A 41 8.42 7.79 -8.65
CA LEU A 41 9.80 7.46 -8.32
C LEU A 41 10.42 6.35 -9.20
N LEU A 42 9.60 5.59 -9.93
CA LEU A 42 10.04 4.42 -10.70
C LEU A 42 9.77 4.57 -12.21
N PRO A 43 10.21 5.65 -12.87
CA PRO A 43 9.84 5.95 -14.25
C PRO A 43 10.34 4.90 -15.24
N ASN A 44 11.54 4.35 -15.02
CA ASN A 44 12.13 3.33 -15.89
C ASN A 44 11.46 1.96 -15.73
N ILE A 45 10.82 1.70 -14.59
CA ILE A 45 10.01 0.49 -14.38
C ILE A 45 8.65 0.69 -15.04
N ALA A 46 8.06 1.89 -14.90
CA ALA A 46 6.81 2.25 -15.55
C ALA A 46 6.88 2.09 -17.08
N SER A 47 8.03 2.37 -17.71
CA SER A 47 8.22 2.22 -19.16
C SER A 47 8.25 0.77 -19.66
N ILE A 48 8.46 -0.22 -18.79
CA ILE A 48 8.51 -1.65 -19.15
C ILE A 48 7.44 -2.47 -18.43
N VAL A 49 6.42 -1.82 -17.85
CA VAL A 49 5.53 -2.45 -16.88
C VAL A 49 4.70 -3.60 -17.45
N ASP A 50 4.41 -3.58 -18.75
CA ASP A 50 3.66 -4.65 -19.43
C ASP A 50 4.50 -5.92 -19.64
N ASP A 51 5.82 -5.83 -19.55
CA ASP A 51 6.74 -6.98 -19.59
C ASP A 51 6.98 -7.59 -18.19
N LEU A 52 6.39 -7.01 -17.14
CA LEU A 52 6.60 -7.42 -15.75
C LEU A 52 5.44 -8.28 -15.23
N CYS A 53 5.78 -9.31 -14.47
CA CYS A 53 4.81 -10.03 -13.64
C CYS A 53 4.66 -9.34 -12.27
N ILE A 54 3.48 -8.80 -11.99
CA ILE A 54 3.17 -8.16 -10.70
C ILE A 54 2.44 -9.17 -9.79
N VAL A 55 3.12 -9.62 -8.73
CA VAL A 55 2.53 -10.51 -7.72
C VAL A 55 1.76 -9.68 -6.69
N LYS A 56 0.43 -9.82 -6.65
CA LYS A 56 -0.47 -9.09 -5.73
C LYS A 56 -0.95 -9.93 -4.53
N THR A 57 -0.44 -11.15 -4.38
CA THR A 57 -0.93 -12.13 -3.40
C THR A 57 -0.11 -12.17 -2.11
N MET A 58 0.85 -11.27 -1.92
CA MET A 58 1.63 -11.22 -0.68
C MET A 58 0.75 -10.72 0.47
N ASN A 59 0.68 -11.49 1.56
CA ASN A 59 -0.03 -11.17 2.79
C ASN A 59 0.89 -11.37 4.00
N THR A 60 0.76 -10.55 5.03
CA THR A 60 1.49 -10.69 6.30
C THR A 60 0.62 -10.25 7.49
N GLU A 61 0.79 -10.92 8.63
CA GLU A 61 0.13 -10.59 9.91
C GLU A 61 1.03 -9.72 10.82
N ALA A 62 2.17 -9.26 10.31
CA ALA A 62 3.16 -8.50 11.09
C ALA A 62 2.69 -7.07 11.36
N ILE A 63 2.52 -6.73 12.64
CA ILE A 63 2.08 -5.40 13.13
C ILE A 63 3.15 -4.30 13.06
N ASN A 64 4.42 -4.68 12.89
CA ASN A 64 5.59 -3.83 13.03
C ASN A 64 5.94 -3.04 11.76
N HIS A 65 5.17 -3.22 10.68
CA HIS A 65 5.19 -2.39 9.48
C HIS A 65 3.80 -1.77 9.22
N ASP A 66 3.08 -1.36 10.27
CA ASP A 66 2.02 -0.36 10.11
C ASP A 66 2.67 0.97 9.67
N PRO A 67 2.24 1.63 8.57
CA PRO A 67 0.86 1.66 8.09
C PRO A 67 0.67 1.14 6.65
N ALA A 68 -0.38 0.37 6.43
CA ALA A 68 -1.13 0.35 5.18
C ALA A 68 -2.54 0.88 5.44
#